data_AF-A0A5E3XBV8-F1
#
_entry.id   AF-A0A5E3XBV8-F1
#
_cell.length_a   1.000
_cell.length_b   1.000
_cell.length_c   1.000
_cell.angle_alpha   90.00
_cell.angle_beta   90.00
_cell.angle_gamma   90.00
#
_symmetry.space_group_name_H-M   'P 1'
#
loop_
_entity.id
_entity.type
_entity.pdbx_description
1 polymer ?
#
loop_
_entity_poly.entity_id
_entity_poly.type
_entity_poly.pdbx_seq_one_letter_code
_entity_poly.pdbx_strand_id
1 'polypeptide(L)'
;MTYEPGLTELRSAILHAHIVAIEARRDGRHVKIIELMDLEVKLAEAQYDYARHVRETTPQSSSTSPRVLPSPTDKAIAQIDGGDAQAARLLSYFGYILRRSGSWGVRAIHDVRILNSSLLHWEALHDFQEGDLRAPVLSADLRKHAYCRRYTFRASDGHTPETSQADAIARSFVVLRGCTFADASRMFGTLGLAALAAALVQARSVDDAFAEAFPSLTQELTLLLNSLADSHSLKGEKSAEHRTVFAVLKLRAPEATMCATAALEHMIPGYVASRVASIMI
;
A
#
# COMPACT_ATOMS: atom_id res chain seq x y z
N MET A 1 9.80 31.88 -13.80
CA MET A 1 8.60 31.74 -12.94
C MET A 1 8.92 30.73 -11.86
N THR A 2 8.90 31.13 -10.59
CA THR A 2 9.20 30.28 -9.43
C THR A 2 7.97 29.43 -9.09
N TYR A 3 7.96 28.15 -9.50
CA TYR A 3 6.89 27.18 -9.22
C TYR A 3 6.96 26.58 -7.79
N GLU A 4 7.99 26.92 -7.01
CA GLU A 4 8.22 26.44 -5.63
C GLU A 4 7.22 26.89 -4.54
N PRO A 5 6.61 28.09 -4.59
CA PRO A 5 5.74 28.57 -3.51
C PRO A 5 4.53 27.66 -3.26
N GLY A 6 3.87 27.22 -4.33
CA GLY A 6 2.65 26.39 -4.23
C GLY A 6 2.90 25.01 -3.63
N LEU A 7 4.04 24.39 -3.91
CA LEU A 7 4.41 23.09 -3.35
C LEU A 7 4.72 23.16 -1.85
N THR A 8 5.31 24.26 -1.41
CA THR A 8 5.66 24.48 0.00
C THR A 8 4.41 24.77 0.82
N GLU A 9 3.52 25.60 0.30
CA GLU A 9 2.21 25.89 0.91
C GLU A 9 1.34 24.63 1.02
N LEU A 10 1.31 23.80 -0.02
CA LEU A 10 0.51 22.58 -0.03
C LEU A 10 1.07 21.50 0.92
N ARG A 11 2.40 21.38 1.03
CA ARG A 11 3.06 20.55 2.05
C ARG A 11 2.76 21.03 3.46
N SER A 12 2.77 22.34 3.68
CA SER A 12 2.41 22.96 4.97
C SER A 12 0.95 22.70 5.32
N ALA A 13 0.03 22.86 4.36
CA ALA A 13 -1.40 22.59 4.53
C ALA A 13 -1.68 21.14 4.88
N ILE A 14 -0.96 20.19 4.28
CA ILE A 14 -1.10 18.75 4.60
C ILE A 14 -0.54 18.42 5.96
N LEU A 15 0.63 18.96 6.31
CA LEU A 15 1.18 18.77 7.65
C LEU A 15 0.23 19.33 8.71
N HIS A 16 -0.34 20.51 8.45
CA HIS A 16 -1.32 21.13 9.33
C HIS A 16 -2.61 20.30 9.42
N ALA A 17 -3.13 19.81 8.30
CA ALA A 17 -4.30 18.94 8.29
C ALA A 17 -4.05 17.62 9.05
N HIS A 18 -2.85 17.04 8.93
CA HIS A 18 -2.43 15.88 9.72
C HIS A 18 -2.39 16.18 11.21
N ILE A 19 -1.80 17.31 11.62
CA ILE A 19 -1.75 17.74 13.03
C ILE A 19 -3.18 17.92 13.57
N VAL A 20 -4.03 18.62 12.83
CA VAL A 20 -5.44 18.84 13.20
C VAL A 20 -6.21 17.52 13.28
N ALA A 21 -5.95 16.57 12.38
CA ALA A 21 -6.57 15.25 12.41
C ALA A 21 -6.16 14.41 13.62
N ILE A 22 -4.87 14.45 13.98
CA ILE A 22 -4.32 13.80 15.17
C ILE A 22 -4.92 14.43 16.45
N GLU A 23 -4.95 15.76 16.54
CA GLU A 23 -5.48 16.49 17.69
C GLU A 23 -6.99 16.25 17.88
N ALA A 24 -7.78 16.29 16.82
CA ALA A 24 -9.19 16.03 16.92
C ALA A 24 -9.48 14.56 17.26
N ARG A 25 -8.67 13.59 16.80
CA ARG A 25 -8.81 12.18 17.22
C ARG A 25 -8.49 12.00 18.71
N ARG A 26 -7.47 12.70 19.22
CA ARG A 26 -7.15 12.76 20.66
C ARG A 26 -8.31 13.31 21.50
N ASP A 27 -9.10 14.22 20.94
CA ASP A 27 -10.31 14.77 21.57
C ASP A 27 -11.57 13.91 21.36
N GLY A 28 -11.46 12.72 20.77
CA GLY A 28 -12.61 11.86 20.45
C GLY A 28 -13.50 12.42 19.33
N ARG A 29 -13.01 13.38 18.55
CA ARG A 29 -13.70 13.95 17.39
C ARG A 29 -13.32 13.18 16.14
N HIS A 30 -14.32 12.67 15.42
CA HIS A 30 -14.10 12.11 14.09
C HIS A 30 -13.74 13.23 13.12
N VAL A 31 -12.47 13.31 12.72
CA VAL A 31 -12.07 14.12 11.56
C VAL A 31 -12.52 13.43 10.30
N LYS A 32 -13.05 14.21 9.35
CA LYS A 32 -13.37 13.72 8.01
C LYS A 32 -12.07 13.36 7.31
N ILE A 33 -11.68 12.09 7.45
CA ILE A 33 -10.57 11.45 6.72
C ILE A 33 -10.60 11.81 5.22
N ILE A 34 -11.79 12.02 4.66
CA ILE A 34 -12.04 12.49 3.29
C ILE A 34 -11.34 13.83 2.98
N GLU A 35 -11.37 14.82 3.87
CA GLU A 35 -10.73 16.13 3.63
C GLU A 35 -9.20 16.03 3.65
N LEU A 36 -8.66 15.11 4.47
CA LEU A 36 -7.23 14.82 4.52
C LEU A 36 -6.76 14.13 3.23
N MET A 37 -7.53 13.14 2.78
CA MET A 37 -7.28 12.43 1.52
C MET A 37 -7.38 13.37 0.32
N ASP A 38 -8.35 14.27 0.28
CA ASP A 38 -8.47 15.29 -0.77
C ASP A 38 -7.26 16.23 -0.80
N LEU A 39 -6.71 16.60 0.36
CA LEU A 39 -5.49 17.39 0.43
C LEU A 39 -4.29 16.58 -0.08
N GLU A 40 -4.13 15.33 0.34
CA GLU A 40 -3.06 14.46 -0.16
C GLU A 40 -3.14 14.22 -1.68
N VAL A 41 -4.35 14.06 -2.22
CA VAL A 41 -4.61 13.97 -3.66
C VAL A 41 -4.15 15.26 -4.36
N LYS A 42 -4.57 16.42 -3.86
CA LYS A 42 -4.16 17.72 -4.40
C LYS A 42 -2.65 17.89 -4.38
N LEU A 43 -1.96 17.38 -3.35
CA LEU A 43 -0.50 17.39 -3.31
C LEU A 43 0.15 16.42 -4.28
N ALA A 44 -0.39 15.22 -4.44
CA ALA A 44 0.10 14.28 -5.43
C ALA A 44 -0.03 14.87 -6.85
N GLU A 45 -1.16 15.51 -7.15
CA GLU A 45 -1.41 16.21 -8.43
C GLU A 45 -0.43 17.38 -8.62
N ALA A 46 -0.28 18.26 -7.63
CA ALA A 46 0.67 19.36 -7.70
C ALA A 46 2.14 18.88 -7.84
N GLN A 47 2.49 17.76 -7.19
CA GLN A 47 3.81 17.14 -7.32
C GLN A 47 4.04 16.56 -8.71
N TYR A 48 3.01 15.95 -9.31
CA TYR A 48 3.06 15.42 -10.66
C TYR A 48 3.23 16.53 -11.70
N ASP A 49 2.42 17.59 -11.61
CA ASP A 49 2.49 18.74 -12.53
C ASP A 49 3.84 19.44 -12.43
N TYR A 50 4.39 19.59 -11.22
CA TYR A 50 5.74 20.10 -11.04
C TYR A 50 6.81 19.20 -11.65
N ALA A 51 6.75 17.89 -11.41
CA ALA A 51 7.71 16.94 -11.97
C ALA A 51 7.67 16.90 -13.50
N ARG A 52 6.47 17.00 -14.08
CA ARG A 52 6.25 17.15 -15.51
C ARG A 52 6.87 18.44 -16.04
N HIS A 53 6.57 19.58 -15.40
CA HIS A 53 7.11 20.88 -15.78
C HIS A 53 8.64 20.90 -15.75
N VAL A 54 9.27 20.34 -14.72
CA VAL A 54 10.73 20.23 -14.61
C VAL A 54 11.33 19.39 -15.74
N ARG A 55 10.69 18.27 -16.13
CA ARG A 55 11.15 17.44 -17.27
C ARG A 55 11.05 18.17 -18.61
N GLU A 56 9.98 18.94 -18.79
CA GLU A 56 9.74 19.70 -20.03
C GLU A 56 10.70 20.91 -20.15
N THR A 57 11.20 21.43 -19.02
CA THR A 57 11.98 22.67 -18.97
C THR A 57 13.48 22.47 -18.70
N THR A 58 13.91 21.29 -18.25
CA THR A 58 15.32 21.03 -17.91
C THR A 58 15.99 20.12 -18.95
N PRO A 59 17.05 20.58 -19.66
CA PRO A 59 17.84 19.72 -20.53
C PRO A 59 18.43 18.54 -19.75
N GLN A 60 18.32 17.32 -20.29
CA GLN A 60 18.85 16.12 -19.67
C GLN A 60 20.38 16.17 -19.59
N SER A 61 20.91 16.59 -18.45
CA SER A 61 22.31 16.40 -18.07
C SER A 61 22.41 15.32 -17.00
N SER A 62 23.38 14.43 -17.19
CA SER A 62 23.57 13.17 -16.47
C SER A 62 23.87 13.33 -14.96
N SER A 63 23.05 12.63 -14.16
CA SER A 63 23.45 11.73 -13.08
C SER A 63 24.46 12.24 -12.02
N THR A 64 23.93 12.71 -10.89
CA THR A 64 24.49 12.36 -9.57
C THR A 64 23.37 12.32 -8.54
N SER A 65 23.17 11.17 -7.88
CA SER A 65 22.08 10.99 -6.92
C SER A 65 22.42 11.67 -5.58
N PRO A 66 21.63 12.64 -5.09
CA PRO A 66 21.93 13.34 -3.85
C PRO A 66 21.64 12.46 -2.63
N ARG A 67 22.54 12.55 -1.64
CA ARG A 67 22.43 11.88 -0.35
C ARG A 67 21.37 12.62 0.49
N VAL A 68 20.20 12.03 0.65
CA VAL A 68 19.09 12.61 1.42
C VAL A 68 19.37 12.48 2.92
N LEU A 69 19.53 13.60 3.62
CA LEU A 69 19.57 13.67 5.08
C LEU A 69 18.15 13.39 5.64
N PRO A 70 18.03 12.78 6.85
CA PRO A 70 16.73 12.56 7.47
C PRO A 70 16.04 13.90 7.71
N SER A 71 14.77 13.99 7.31
CA SER A 71 14.01 15.23 7.42
C SER A 71 13.66 15.50 8.90
N PRO A 72 13.42 16.75 9.31
CA PRO A 72 12.92 17.08 10.66
C PRO A 72 11.67 16.28 11.05
N THR A 73 10.85 15.89 10.08
CA THR A 73 9.65 15.06 10.24
C THR A 73 9.99 13.67 10.78
N ASP A 74 11.10 13.07 10.38
CA ASP A 74 11.50 11.72 10.79
C ASP A 74 11.88 11.64 12.27
N LYS A 75 12.40 12.74 12.83
CA LYS A 75 12.70 12.86 14.26
C LYS A 75 11.46 13.10 15.10
N ALA A 76 10.47 13.83 14.57
CA ALA A 76 9.20 14.07 15.25
C ALA A 76 8.36 12.78 15.33
N ILE A 77 8.23 12.04 14.23
CA ILE A 77 7.56 10.72 14.19
C ILE A 77 8.21 9.72 15.16
N ALA A 78 9.49 9.92 15.47
CA ALA A 78 10.21 9.04 16.36
C ALA A 78 9.84 9.14 17.84
N GLN A 79 9.21 10.24 18.22
CA GLN A 79 8.81 10.56 19.59
C GLN A 79 7.31 10.29 19.83
N ILE A 80 6.60 9.86 18.78
CA ILE A 80 5.20 9.45 18.84
C ILE A 80 5.19 7.94 19.16
N ASP A 81 4.46 7.55 20.20
CA ASP A 81 4.28 6.15 20.59
C ASP A 81 2.90 5.62 20.15
N GLY A 82 2.78 4.31 19.98
CA GLY A 82 1.51 3.63 19.68
C GLY A 82 0.96 3.88 18.27
N GLY A 83 -0.38 3.90 18.14
CA GLY A 83 -1.09 3.96 16.86
C GLY A 83 -0.83 5.23 16.05
N ASP A 84 -0.61 6.38 16.71
CA ASP A 84 -0.28 7.64 16.03
C ASP A 84 1.05 7.56 15.27
N ALA A 85 2.01 6.81 15.81
CA ALA A 85 3.30 6.59 15.17
C ALA A 85 3.15 5.75 13.90
N GLN A 86 2.26 4.76 13.93
CA GLN A 86 1.96 3.90 12.79
C GLN A 86 1.21 4.66 11.70
N ALA A 87 0.21 5.46 12.07
CA ALA A 87 -0.50 6.36 11.16
C ALA A 87 0.48 7.28 10.43
N ALA A 88 1.36 7.97 11.17
CA ALA A 88 2.33 8.89 10.59
C ALA A 88 3.34 8.20 9.65
N ARG A 89 3.76 6.96 9.98
CA ARG A 89 4.64 6.18 9.09
C ARG A 89 3.93 5.77 7.81
N LEU A 90 2.67 5.34 7.90
CA LEU A 90 1.88 4.93 6.74
C LEU A 90 1.64 6.11 5.79
N LEU A 91 1.31 7.29 6.32
CA LEU A 91 1.14 8.51 5.52
C LEU A 91 2.46 8.97 4.89
N SER A 92 3.56 8.88 5.64
CA SER A 92 4.90 9.15 5.09
C SER A 92 5.26 8.19 3.96
N TYR A 93 4.90 6.91 4.10
CA TYR A 93 5.05 5.89 3.05
C TYR A 93 4.26 6.27 1.80
N PHE A 94 2.98 6.64 1.95
CA PHE A 94 2.12 7.04 0.84
C PHE A 94 2.68 8.23 0.07
N GLY A 95 3.10 9.28 0.78
CA GLY A 95 3.72 10.43 0.14
C GLY A 95 4.99 10.03 -0.63
N TYR A 96 5.81 9.14 -0.10
CA TYR A 96 6.99 8.63 -0.79
C TYR A 96 6.63 7.85 -2.06
N ILE A 97 5.67 6.93 -1.97
CA ILE A 97 5.24 6.09 -3.06
C ILE A 97 4.55 6.88 -4.17
N LEU A 98 3.67 7.83 -3.85
CA LEU A 98 2.99 8.64 -4.86
C LEU A 98 4.00 9.40 -5.72
N ARG A 99 5.03 9.99 -5.10
CA ARG A 99 6.15 10.63 -5.81
C ARG A 99 6.90 9.64 -6.72
N ARG A 100 7.19 8.45 -6.22
CA ARG A 100 7.85 7.38 -7.00
C ARG A 100 7.01 6.91 -8.17
N SER A 101 5.69 6.81 -7.98
CA SER A 101 4.76 6.33 -9.01
C SER A 101 4.51 7.34 -10.13
N GLY A 102 4.93 8.61 -9.98
CA GLY A 102 4.69 9.67 -10.96
C GLY A 102 5.20 9.37 -12.38
N SER A 103 6.10 8.40 -12.54
CA SER A 103 6.58 7.94 -13.86
C SER A 103 5.95 6.64 -14.37
N TRP A 104 5.04 6.00 -13.63
CA TRP A 104 4.51 4.66 -13.96
C TRP A 104 3.26 4.69 -14.86
N GLY A 105 2.88 5.87 -15.35
CA GLY A 105 1.67 6.08 -16.12
C GLY A 105 0.45 6.33 -15.24
N VAL A 106 -0.56 7.00 -15.81
CA VAL A 106 -1.75 7.51 -15.09
C VAL A 106 -2.50 6.40 -14.37
N ARG A 107 -2.67 5.23 -15.01
CA ARG A 107 -3.37 4.09 -14.42
C ARG A 107 -2.68 3.56 -13.18
N ALA A 108 -1.36 3.35 -13.23
CA ALA A 108 -0.62 2.82 -12.08
C ALA A 108 -0.63 3.80 -10.89
N ILE A 109 -0.51 5.11 -11.15
CA ILE A 109 -0.64 6.15 -10.11
C ILE A 109 -2.01 6.08 -9.45
N HIS A 110 -3.06 5.97 -10.26
CA HIS A 110 -4.42 5.85 -9.78
C HIS A 110 -4.63 4.59 -8.92
N ASP A 111 -4.14 3.44 -9.36
CA ASP A 111 -4.26 2.17 -8.64
C ASP A 111 -3.51 2.22 -7.28
N VAL A 112 -2.30 2.80 -7.27
CA VAL A 112 -1.54 3.06 -6.03
C VAL A 112 -2.31 3.97 -5.07
N ARG A 113 -2.94 5.03 -5.59
CA ARG A 113 -3.73 5.97 -4.79
C ARG A 113 -4.92 5.26 -4.15
N ILE A 114 -5.66 4.47 -4.92
CA ILE A 114 -6.81 3.73 -4.37
C ILE A 114 -6.34 2.70 -3.34
N LEU A 115 -5.27 1.94 -3.61
CA LEU A 115 -4.73 0.98 -2.65
C LEU A 115 -4.37 1.65 -1.32
N ASN A 116 -3.65 2.78 -1.37
CA ASN A 116 -3.25 3.51 -0.18
C ASN A 116 -4.47 4.04 0.59
N SER A 117 -5.47 4.59 -0.10
CA SER A 117 -6.74 5.03 0.48
C SER A 117 -7.48 3.90 1.21
N SER A 118 -7.64 2.75 0.55
CA SER A 118 -8.28 1.57 1.13
C SER A 118 -7.51 1.04 2.33
N LEU A 119 -6.17 1.04 2.25
CA LEU A 119 -5.31 0.61 3.35
C LEU A 119 -5.40 1.56 4.55
N LEU A 120 -5.40 2.88 4.33
CA LEU A 120 -5.57 3.86 5.40
C LEU A 120 -6.90 3.68 6.12
N HIS A 121 -7.97 3.50 5.34
CA HIS A 121 -9.30 3.27 5.89
C HIS A 121 -9.35 2.01 6.75
N TRP A 122 -8.81 0.90 6.23
CA TRP A 122 -8.70 -0.36 6.94
C TRP A 122 -7.91 -0.21 8.26
N GLU A 123 -6.71 0.34 8.21
CA GLU A 123 -5.87 0.53 9.39
C GLU A 123 -6.49 1.50 10.41
N ALA A 124 -7.20 2.53 9.94
CA ALA A 124 -7.88 3.48 10.80
C ALA A 124 -9.04 2.85 11.59
N LEU A 125 -9.75 1.87 11.03
CA LEU A 125 -10.79 1.11 11.73
C LEU A 125 -10.24 0.29 12.90
N HIS A 126 -8.95 -0.03 12.85
CA HIS A 126 -8.22 -0.77 13.90
C HIS A 126 -7.33 0.13 14.75
N ASP A 127 -7.59 1.44 14.75
CA ASP A 127 -6.83 2.44 15.50
C ASP A 127 -5.30 2.36 15.26
N PHE A 128 -4.90 1.91 14.07
CA PHE A 128 -3.51 1.68 13.71
C PHE A 128 -2.76 0.82 14.73
N GLN A 129 -3.44 -0.17 15.32
CA GLN A 129 -2.81 -1.16 16.19
C GLN A 129 -2.16 -2.29 15.39
N GLU A 130 -1.49 -3.22 16.08
CA GLU A 130 -0.97 -4.44 15.49
C GLU A 130 -2.00 -5.56 15.56
N GLY A 131 -2.20 -6.25 14.44
CA GLY A 131 -3.05 -7.42 14.37
C GLY A 131 -2.37 -8.69 14.92
N ASP A 132 -3.19 -9.69 15.22
CA ASP A 132 -2.70 -10.99 15.71
C ASP A 132 -2.05 -11.82 14.60
N LEU A 133 -2.46 -11.59 13.36
CA LEU A 133 -2.02 -12.35 12.19
C LEU A 133 -1.18 -11.48 11.26
N ARG A 134 -0.18 -12.11 10.65
CA ARG A 134 0.75 -11.46 9.72
C ARG A 134 0.35 -11.75 8.29
N ALA A 135 0.73 -10.87 7.37
CA ALA A 135 0.65 -11.17 5.94
C ALA A 135 1.44 -12.45 5.63
N PRO A 136 0.86 -13.37 4.85
CA PRO A 136 1.45 -14.67 4.59
C PRO A 136 2.67 -14.58 3.68
N VAL A 137 3.63 -15.50 3.87
CA VAL A 137 4.76 -15.80 2.95
C VAL A 137 5.73 -14.64 2.62
N LEU A 138 5.53 -13.45 3.16
CA LEU A 138 6.51 -12.36 3.01
C LEU A 138 7.79 -12.64 3.81
N SER A 139 8.94 -12.49 3.16
CA SER A 139 10.24 -12.59 3.81
C SER A 139 10.38 -11.54 4.93
N ALA A 140 11.29 -11.78 5.88
CA ALA A 140 11.55 -10.80 6.93
C ALA A 140 12.02 -9.45 6.36
N ASP A 141 12.75 -9.46 5.25
CA ASP A 141 13.26 -8.25 4.60
C ASP A 141 12.16 -7.46 3.90
N LEU A 142 11.27 -8.14 3.16
CA LEU A 142 10.12 -7.48 2.52
C LEU A 142 9.17 -6.86 3.57
N ARG A 143 9.04 -7.51 4.74
CA ARG A 143 8.24 -6.95 5.85
C ARG A 143 8.89 -5.73 6.50
N LYS A 144 10.22 -5.73 6.68
CA LYS A 144 10.93 -4.59 7.28
C LYS A 144 10.78 -3.31 6.46
N HIS A 145 10.66 -3.42 5.14
CA HIS A 145 10.65 -2.27 4.24
C HIS A 145 9.32 -1.51 4.22
N ALA A 146 8.22 -2.13 4.63
CA ALA A 146 6.91 -1.48 4.65
C ALA A 146 6.85 -0.24 5.56
N TYR A 147 7.76 -0.13 6.54
CA TYR A 147 7.74 0.94 7.56
C TYR A 147 9.11 1.49 7.95
N CYS A 148 10.15 1.25 7.16
CA CYS A 148 11.48 1.81 7.46
C CYS A 148 11.45 3.35 7.40
N ARG A 149 11.72 4.00 8.55
CA ARG A 149 11.87 5.47 8.72
C ARG A 149 12.77 6.16 7.70
N ARG A 150 13.66 5.41 7.05
CA ARG A 150 14.48 5.89 5.94
C ARG A 150 14.13 5.04 4.74
N TYR A 151 13.25 5.54 3.88
CA TYR A 151 13.00 4.96 2.54
C TYR A 151 14.19 5.17 1.59
N THR A 152 15.42 5.13 2.12
CA THR A 152 16.65 5.02 1.34
C THR A 152 16.83 3.55 1.04
N PHE A 153 16.24 3.11 -0.06
CA PHE A 153 16.45 1.75 -0.54
C PHE A 153 17.92 1.62 -0.96
N ARG A 154 18.69 0.84 -0.20
CA ARG A 154 19.83 0.13 -0.77
C ARG A 154 19.27 -1.17 -1.30
N ALA A 155 19.47 -1.45 -2.59
CA ALA A 155 19.35 -2.82 -3.07
C ALA A 155 20.14 -3.67 -2.08
N SER A 156 19.44 -4.54 -1.36
CA SER A 156 20.09 -5.37 -0.35
C SER A 156 20.86 -6.41 -1.15
N ASP A 157 22.18 -6.31 -1.15
CA ASP A 157 23.12 -7.16 -1.91
C ASP A 157 23.10 -8.65 -1.49
N GLY A 158 22.01 -9.12 -0.89
CA GLY A 158 21.91 -10.42 -0.22
C GLY A 158 20.58 -11.13 -0.40
N HIS A 159 19.79 -10.81 -1.43
CA HIS A 159 18.70 -11.72 -1.80
C HIS A 159 19.31 -13.05 -2.24
N THR A 160 19.01 -14.10 -1.47
CA THR A 160 19.32 -15.46 -1.87
C THR A 160 18.63 -15.72 -3.23
N PRO A 161 19.35 -16.33 -4.20
CA PRO A 161 18.88 -16.45 -5.58
C PRO A 161 17.64 -17.34 -5.79
N GLU A 162 17.07 -17.92 -4.72
CA GLU A 162 16.09 -19.00 -4.83
C GLU A 162 14.63 -18.55 -4.96
N THR A 163 14.30 -17.27 -4.76
CA THR A 163 12.92 -16.78 -4.97
C THR A 163 12.93 -15.29 -5.28
N SER A 164 12.43 -14.91 -6.46
CA SER A 164 12.28 -13.50 -6.83
C SER A 164 11.30 -12.79 -5.87
N GLN A 165 11.44 -11.47 -5.68
CA GLN A 165 10.48 -10.70 -4.89
C GLN A 165 9.05 -10.83 -5.45
N ALA A 166 8.94 -10.83 -6.78
CA ALA A 166 7.69 -11.03 -7.50
C ALA A 166 7.04 -12.39 -7.14
N ASP A 167 7.82 -13.47 -7.15
CA ASP A 167 7.35 -14.81 -6.77
C ASP A 167 6.87 -14.86 -5.31
N ALA A 168 7.60 -14.22 -4.40
CA ALA A 168 7.21 -14.16 -2.98
C ALA A 168 5.87 -13.44 -2.80
N ILE A 169 5.65 -12.33 -3.52
CA ILE A 169 4.38 -11.60 -3.49
C ILE A 169 3.26 -12.45 -4.09
N ALA A 170 3.49 -13.06 -5.26
CA ALA A 170 2.50 -13.93 -5.87
C ALA A 170 2.11 -15.09 -4.95
N ARG A 171 3.10 -15.76 -4.32
CA ARG A 171 2.85 -16.80 -3.30
C ARG A 171 2.07 -16.26 -2.10
N SER A 172 2.34 -15.02 -1.68
CA SER A 172 1.60 -14.36 -0.60
C SER A 172 0.12 -14.17 -0.96
N PHE A 173 -0.19 -13.70 -2.17
CA PHE A 173 -1.57 -13.61 -2.66
C PHE A 173 -2.25 -14.98 -2.73
N VAL A 174 -1.51 -16.00 -3.19
CA VAL A 174 -2.01 -17.37 -3.23
C VAL A 174 -2.39 -17.87 -1.84
N VAL A 175 -1.55 -17.67 -0.83
CA VAL A 175 -1.88 -18.10 0.55
C VAL A 175 -3.00 -17.25 1.13
N LEU A 176 -2.96 -15.92 0.93
CA LEU A 176 -3.99 -15.00 1.40
C LEU A 176 -5.38 -15.37 0.88
N ARG A 177 -5.49 -15.72 -0.41
CA ARG A 177 -6.73 -16.22 -1.02
C ARG A 177 -7.29 -17.48 -0.37
N GLY A 178 -6.43 -18.27 0.28
CA GLY A 178 -6.79 -19.51 0.97
C GLY A 178 -7.17 -19.29 2.44
N CYS A 179 -6.76 -18.17 3.04
CA CYS A 179 -7.17 -17.78 4.39
C CYS A 179 -8.68 -17.59 4.47
N THR A 180 -9.25 -17.82 5.66
CA THR A 180 -10.62 -17.42 5.93
C THR A 180 -10.73 -15.90 5.93
N PHE A 181 -11.91 -15.38 5.63
CA PHE A 181 -12.15 -13.94 5.69
C PHE A 181 -11.97 -13.39 7.12
N ALA A 182 -12.33 -14.20 8.13
CA ALA A 182 -12.08 -13.89 9.54
C ALA A 182 -10.59 -13.85 9.92
N ASP A 183 -9.74 -14.68 9.32
CA ASP A 183 -8.29 -14.59 9.53
C ASP A 183 -7.72 -13.33 8.87
N ALA A 184 -8.17 -13.02 7.65
CA ALA A 184 -7.73 -11.81 6.95
C ALA A 184 -8.10 -10.53 7.70
N SER A 185 -9.25 -10.49 8.40
CA SER A 185 -9.65 -9.32 9.21
C SER A 185 -8.77 -9.09 10.45
N ARG A 186 -7.92 -10.05 10.82
CA ARG A 186 -6.94 -9.92 11.90
C ARG A 186 -5.54 -9.55 11.40
N MET A 187 -5.38 -9.29 10.09
CA MET A 187 -4.12 -8.91 9.45
C MET A 187 -3.99 -7.39 9.25
N PHE A 188 -4.24 -6.60 10.29
CA PHE A 188 -3.89 -5.18 10.33
C PHE A 188 -2.52 -4.99 10.98
N GLY A 189 -1.94 -3.80 10.92
CA GLY A 189 -0.65 -3.54 11.55
C GLY A 189 0.54 -3.57 10.60
N THR A 190 1.72 -3.31 11.15
CA THR A 190 2.94 -3.16 10.35
C THR A 190 3.39 -4.46 9.68
N LEU A 191 2.96 -5.60 10.22
CA LEU A 191 3.24 -6.93 9.67
C LEU A 191 2.02 -7.55 8.97
N GLY A 192 0.90 -6.84 8.91
CA GLY A 192 -0.36 -7.26 8.28
C GLY A 192 -0.42 -6.97 6.78
N LEU A 193 -1.62 -6.72 6.26
CA LEU A 193 -1.88 -6.44 4.84
C LEU A 193 -1.14 -5.20 4.33
N ALA A 194 -0.83 -4.26 5.21
CA ALA A 194 -0.01 -3.11 4.85
C ALA A 194 1.41 -3.50 4.39
N ALA A 195 2.00 -4.55 4.99
CA ALA A 195 3.28 -5.07 4.55
C ALA A 195 3.20 -5.65 3.13
N LEU A 196 2.09 -6.32 2.79
CA LEU A 196 1.85 -6.85 1.45
C LEU A 196 1.63 -5.73 0.43
N ALA A 197 0.84 -4.72 0.77
CA ALA A 197 0.65 -3.53 -0.07
C ALA A 197 1.99 -2.84 -0.34
N ALA A 198 2.84 -2.71 0.68
CA ALA A 198 4.14 -2.12 0.51
C ALA A 198 5.07 -2.95 -0.38
N ALA A 199 5.13 -4.26 -0.15
CA ALA A 199 5.90 -5.18 -0.98
C ALA A 199 5.46 -5.14 -2.45
N LEU A 200 4.14 -5.06 -2.70
CA LEU A 200 3.54 -4.97 -4.03
C LEU A 200 4.01 -3.74 -4.81
N VAL A 201 3.89 -2.56 -4.19
CA VAL A 201 4.34 -1.30 -4.77
C VAL A 201 5.86 -1.29 -4.95
N GLN A 202 6.60 -1.85 -3.99
CA GLN A 202 8.05 -1.95 -4.08
C GLN A 202 8.47 -2.81 -5.27
N ALA A 203 7.85 -3.99 -5.47
CA ALA A 203 8.16 -4.86 -6.60
C ALA A 203 7.97 -4.11 -7.92
N ARG A 204 6.86 -3.38 -8.06
CA ARG A 204 6.63 -2.54 -9.25
C ARG A 204 7.72 -1.50 -9.48
N SER A 205 8.33 -0.99 -8.42
CA SER A 205 9.37 0.04 -8.53
C SER A 205 10.75 -0.48 -8.96
N VAL A 206 11.01 -1.78 -8.81
CA VAL A 206 12.33 -2.40 -9.05
C VAL A 206 12.33 -3.43 -10.17
N ASP A 207 11.17 -3.99 -10.50
CA ASP A 207 11.00 -5.04 -11.50
C ASP A 207 9.98 -4.60 -12.55
N ASP A 208 10.46 -4.33 -13.76
CA ASP A 208 9.60 -3.95 -14.88
C ASP A 208 8.77 -5.12 -15.40
N ALA A 209 9.21 -6.38 -15.24
CA ALA A 209 8.40 -7.53 -15.60
C ALA A 209 7.17 -7.67 -14.68
N PHE A 210 7.27 -7.19 -13.43
CA PHE A 210 6.15 -7.13 -12.51
C PHE A 210 5.09 -6.09 -12.91
N ALA A 211 5.39 -5.17 -13.84
CA ALA A 211 4.49 -4.09 -14.24
C ALA A 211 3.18 -4.60 -14.85
N GLU A 212 3.18 -5.76 -15.50
CA GLU A 212 1.98 -6.35 -16.12
C GLU A 212 1.03 -6.93 -15.07
N ALA A 213 1.56 -7.60 -14.04
CA ALA A 213 0.76 -8.18 -12.97
C ALA A 213 0.25 -7.15 -11.95
N PHE A 214 1.00 -6.05 -11.78
CA PHE A 214 0.78 -5.05 -10.75
C PHE A 214 -0.67 -4.51 -10.70
N PRO A 215 -1.32 -4.08 -11.79
CA PRO A 215 -2.67 -3.53 -11.74
C PRO A 215 -3.69 -4.52 -11.18
N SER A 216 -3.65 -5.79 -11.64
CA SER A 216 -4.60 -6.81 -11.22
C SER A 216 -4.44 -7.20 -9.76
N LEU A 217 -3.19 -7.37 -9.28
CA LEU A 217 -2.92 -7.68 -7.88
C LEU A 217 -3.24 -6.49 -6.96
N THR A 218 -2.99 -5.27 -7.41
CA THR A 218 -3.35 -4.04 -6.68
C THR A 218 -4.85 -3.94 -6.52
N GLN A 219 -5.60 -4.13 -7.61
CA GLN A 219 -7.06 -4.11 -7.60
C GLN A 219 -7.64 -5.19 -6.67
N GLU A 220 -7.09 -6.41 -6.69
CA GLU A 220 -7.55 -7.48 -5.80
C GLU A 220 -7.31 -7.14 -4.32
N LEU A 221 -6.13 -6.62 -3.97
CA LEU A 221 -5.83 -6.23 -2.59
C LEU A 221 -6.71 -5.07 -2.12
N THR A 222 -6.94 -4.08 -2.98
CA THR A 222 -7.91 -3.00 -2.74
C THR A 222 -9.30 -3.54 -2.45
N LEU A 223 -9.79 -4.49 -3.28
CA LEU A 223 -11.11 -5.10 -3.10
C LEU A 223 -11.22 -5.86 -1.78
N LEU A 224 -10.15 -6.55 -1.37
CA LEU A 224 -10.08 -7.20 -0.07
C LEU A 224 -10.19 -6.18 1.06
N LEU A 225 -9.34 -5.14 1.06
CA LEU A 225 -9.32 -4.11 2.10
C LEU A 225 -10.69 -3.43 2.23
N ASN A 226 -11.32 -3.07 1.11
CA ASN A 226 -12.67 -2.50 1.12
C ASN A 226 -13.70 -3.49 1.67
N SER A 227 -13.62 -4.76 1.28
CA SER A 227 -14.56 -5.78 1.78
C SER A 227 -14.42 -6.02 3.27
N LEU A 228 -13.19 -5.99 3.79
CA LEU A 228 -12.91 -6.11 5.22
C LEU A 228 -13.48 -4.89 5.97
N ALA A 229 -13.27 -3.68 5.46
CA ALA A 229 -13.83 -2.46 6.03
C ALA A 229 -15.37 -2.43 6.02
N ASP A 230 -16.00 -2.86 4.93
CA ASP A 230 -17.46 -2.98 4.85
C ASP A 230 -17.99 -3.97 5.91
N SER A 231 -17.31 -5.11 6.06
CA SER A 231 -17.72 -6.14 7.03
C SER A 231 -17.60 -5.67 8.48
N HIS A 232 -16.63 -4.79 8.78
CA HIS A 232 -16.49 -4.17 10.09
C HIS A 232 -17.68 -3.26 10.42
N SER A 233 -18.29 -2.64 9.40
CA SER A 233 -19.47 -1.78 9.55
C SER A 233 -20.77 -2.58 9.64
N LEU A 234 -20.84 -3.72 8.97
CA LEU A 234 -22.01 -4.60 8.92
C LEU A 234 -21.93 -5.68 10.01
N LYS A 235 -22.33 -5.34 11.24
CA LYS A 235 -22.34 -6.23 12.43
C LYS A 235 -23.20 -7.51 12.34
N GLY A 236 -23.55 -8.00 11.16
CA GLY A 236 -24.50 -9.11 10.96
C GLY A 236 -24.16 -10.16 9.91
N GLU A 237 -23.13 -9.99 9.07
CA GLU A 237 -22.82 -10.96 8.00
C GLU A 237 -21.92 -12.13 8.47
N LYS A 238 -22.40 -12.90 9.46
CA LYS A 238 -21.72 -14.12 9.95
C LYS A 238 -21.46 -15.17 8.85
N SER A 239 -22.21 -15.10 7.74
CA SER A 239 -22.08 -16.03 6.60
C SER A 239 -20.77 -15.84 5.81
N ALA A 240 -20.16 -14.66 5.87
CA ALA A 240 -18.92 -14.38 5.14
C ALA A 240 -17.66 -14.84 5.90
N GLU A 241 -17.72 -14.92 7.24
CA GLU A 241 -16.55 -15.19 8.11
C GLU A 241 -15.90 -16.55 7.81
N HIS A 242 -16.70 -17.58 7.52
CA HIS A 242 -16.21 -18.92 7.23
C HIS A 242 -15.79 -19.12 5.77
N ARG A 243 -16.05 -18.15 4.88
CA ARG A 243 -15.64 -18.24 3.48
C ARG A 243 -14.16 -17.88 3.36
N THR A 244 -13.51 -18.48 2.37
CA THR A 244 -12.15 -18.06 2.00
C THR A 244 -12.17 -16.66 1.39
N VAL A 245 -11.06 -15.94 1.51
CA VAL A 245 -10.86 -14.65 0.84
C VAL A 245 -11.20 -14.74 -0.65
N PHE A 246 -10.73 -15.78 -1.34
CA PHE A 246 -11.04 -15.97 -2.76
C PHE A 246 -12.55 -16.12 -3.03
N ALA A 247 -13.27 -16.88 -2.20
CA ALA A 247 -14.71 -17.06 -2.38
C ALA A 247 -15.48 -15.76 -2.19
N VAL A 248 -15.09 -14.93 -1.21
CA VAL A 248 -15.68 -13.61 -0.98
C VAL A 248 -15.41 -12.67 -2.16
N LEU A 249 -14.16 -12.58 -2.60
CA LEU A 249 -13.77 -11.71 -3.71
C LEU A 249 -14.41 -12.12 -5.03
N LYS A 250 -14.49 -13.43 -5.32
CA LYS A 250 -15.15 -13.96 -6.52
C LYS A 250 -16.65 -13.61 -6.56
N LEU A 251 -17.33 -13.57 -5.42
CA LEU A 251 -18.74 -13.18 -5.35
C LEU A 251 -18.93 -11.68 -5.52
N ARG A 252 -18.05 -10.86 -4.95
CA ARG A 252 -18.17 -9.39 -4.98
C ARG A 252 -17.67 -8.77 -6.29
N ALA A 253 -16.60 -9.30 -6.87
CA ALA A 253 -15.93 -8.75 -8.04
C ALA A 253 -15.30 -9.88 -8.88
N PRO A 254 -16.13 -10.69 -9.59
CA PRO A 254 -15.66 -11.87 -10.31
C PRO A 254 -14.61 -11.52 -11.37
N GLU A 255 -14.82 -10.47 -12.16
CA GLU A 255 -13.91 -10.08 -13.24
C GLU A 255 -12.51 -9.70 -12.71
N ALA A 256 -12.44 -8.82 -11.70
CA ALA A 256 -11.18 -8.42 -11.09
C ALA A 256 -10.44 -9.61 -10.47
N THR A 257 -11.18 -10.50 -9.79
CA THR A 257 -10.63 -11.74 -9.20
C THR A 257 -10.06 -12.67 -10.28
N MET A 258 -10.74 -12.79 -11.43
CA MET A 258 -10.26 -13.59 -12.56
C MET A 258 -9.02 -12.97 -13.21
N CYS A 259 -8.98 -11.65 -13.41
CA CYS A 259 -7.78 -10.96 -13.91
C CYS A 259 -6.57 -11.19 -12.99
N ALA A 260 -6.75 -11.05 -11.67
CA ALA A 260 -5.69 -11.33 -10.71
C ALA A 260 -5.29 -12.81 -10.72
N THR A 261 -6.24 -13.73 -10.97
CA THR A 261 -5.93 -15.17 -11.11
C THR A 261 -5.05 -15.43 -12.32
N ALA A 262 -5.37 -14.85 -13.48
CA ALA A 262 -4.56 -14.95 -14.68
C ALA A 262 -3.15 -14.34 -14.48
N ALA A 263 -3.05 -13.22 -13.77
CA ALA A 263 -1.76 -12.62 -13.43
C ALA A 263 -0.91 -13.57 -12.54
N LEU A 264 -1.51 -14.19 -11.51
CA LEU A 264 -0.83 -15.16 -10.66
C LEU A 264 -0.40 -16.43 -11.40
N GLU A 265 -1.22 -16.91 -12.35
CA GLU A 265 -0.89 -18.06 -13.21
C GLU A 265 0.32 -17.78 -14.10
N HIS A 266 0.40 -16.58 -14.65
CA HIS A 266 1.53 -16.16 -15.46
C HIS A 266 2.82 -16.09 -14.63
N MET A 267 2.73 -15.56 -13.41
CA MET A 267 3.86 -15.44 -12.49
C MET A 267 4.32 -16.76 -11.89
N ILE A 268 3.38 -17.67 -11.58
CA ILE A 268 3.67 -18.97 -10.98
C ILE A 268 3.02 -20.05 -11.85
N PRO A 269 3.73 -20.54 -12.88
CA PRO A 269 3.24 -21.63 -13.72
C PRO A 269 2.84 -22.85 -12.89
N GLY A 270 1.62 -23.37 -13.11
CA GLY A 270 1.08 -24.51 -12.36
C GLY A 270 0.28 -24.14 -11.10
N TYR A 271 0.10 -22.85 -10.79
CA TYR A 271 -0.71 -22.39 -9.66
C TYR A 271 -2.14 -22.99 -9.65
N VAL A 272 -2.86 -22.95 -10.77
CA VAL A 272 -4.24 -23.50 -10.85
C VAL A 272 -4.27 -25.00 -10.66
N ALA A 273 -3.31 -25.73 -11.25
CA ALA A 273 -3.23 -27.18 -11.14
C ALA A 273 -3.09 -27.62 -9.67
N SER A 274 -2.35 -26.85 -8.85
CA SER A 274 -2.21 -27.11 -7.42
C SER A 274 -3.48 -26.84 -6.60
N ARG A 275 -4.38 -25.96 -7.05
CA ARG A 275 -5.57 -25.54 -6.29
C ARG A 275 -6.84 -26.31 -6.60
N VAL A 276 -7.01 -26.83 -7.82
CA VAL A 276 -8.18 -27.70 -8.13
C VAL A 276 -8.20 -28.93 -7.22
N ALA A 277 -7.02 -29.41 -6.80
CA ALA A 277 -6.89 -30.49 -5.83
C ALA A 277 -7.31 -30.12 -4.40
N SER A 278 -7.13 -28.86 -3.97
CA SER A 278 -7.37 -28.44 -2.58
C SER A 278 -8.74 -27.80 -2.32
N ILE A 279 -9.49 -27.44 -3.36
CA ILE A 279 -10.86 -26.88 -3.24
C ILE A 279 -11.93 -27.98 -3.36
N MET A 280 -11.56 -29.18 -3.82
CA MET A 280 -12.46 -30.34 -3.95
C MET A 280 -12.47 -31.28 -2.73
N ILE A 281 -11.82 -30.90 -1.63
CA ILE A 281 -11.82 -31.62 -0.34
C ILE A 281 -12.48 -30.71 0.70
#